data_AF-W1XLL4-F1
#
_entry.id   AF-W1XLL4-F1
#
_cell.length_a   1.000
_cell.length_b   1.000
_cell.length_c   1.000
_cell.angle_alpha   90.00
_cell.angle_beta   90.00
_cell.angle_gamma   90.00
#
_symmetry.space_group_name_H-M   'P 1'
#
loop_
_entity.id
_entity.type
_entity.pdbx_description
1 polymer ?
#
loop_
_entity_poly.entity_id
_entity_poly.type
_entity_poly.pdbx_seq_one_letter_code
_entity_poly.pdbx_strand_id
1 'polypeptide(L)'
;DIVAEIVSDSADFRAYLRKKMWNEGFIQAELSGEEEEQQQFLQYAEYAEPVRQMPSHRILAVNRGEKLGALKLALTVPGDTYIAYMLQKLEKNPKSIFAE
;
A
#
# COMPACT_ATOMS: atom_id res chain seq x y z
N ASP A 1 -10.49 -17.19 10.30
CA ASP A 1 -10.55 -16.21 9.19
C ASP A 1 -11.93 -16.13 8.56
N ILE A 2 -12.95 -15.66 9.29
CA ILE A 2 -14.29 -15.42 8.71
C ILE A 2 -14.57 -13.92 8.72
N VAL A 3 -14.38 -13.27 9.87
CA VAL A 3 -14.55 -11.82 9.99
C VAL A 3 -13.58 -11.05 9.10
N ALA A 4 -12.31 -11.48 9.02
CA ALA A 4 -11.32 -10.84 8.15
C ALA A 4 -11.73 -10.89 6.67
N GLU A 5 -12.24 -12.04 6.21
CA GLU A 5 -12.74 -12.22 4.84
C GLU A 5 -13.92 -11.28 4.56
N ILE A 6 -14.95 -11.31 5.40
CA ILE A 6 -16.14 -10.46 5.29
C ILE A 6 -15.76 -8.97 5.21
N VAL A 7 -14.84 -8.52 6.05
CA VAL A 7 -14.40 -7.12 6.07
C VAL A 7 -13.57 -6.80 4.83
N SER A 8 -12.70 -7.71 4.38
CA SER A 8 -11.84 -7.51 3.19
C SER A 8 -12.61 -7.52 1.86
N ASP A 9 -13.76 -8.19 1.81
CA ASP A 9 -14.64 -8.27 0.64
C ASP A 9 -15.72 -7.19 0.59
N SER A 10 -15.84 -6.38 1.64
CA SER A 10 -16.72 -5.20 1.64
C SER A 10 -16.39 -4.25 0.49
N ALA A 11 -17.33 -4.10 -0.45
CA ALA A 11 -17.19 -3.23 -1.61
C ALA A 11 -16.97 -1.76 -1.21
N ASP A 12 -17.66 -1.30 -0.17
CA ASP A 12 -17.56 0.08 0.33
C ASP A 12 -16.17 0.37 0.91
N PHE A 13 -15.62 -0.55 1.71
CA PHE A 13 -14.26 -0.41 2.23
C PHE A 13 -13.24 -0.42 1.10
N ARG A 14 -13.33 -1.36 0.16
CA ARG A 14 -12.41 -1.43 -0.98
C ARG A 14 -12.44 -0.16 -1.83
N ALA A 15 -13.63 0.37 -2.11
CA ALA A 15 -13.78 1.60 -2.90
C ALA A 15 -13.18 2.81 -2.18
N TYR A 16 -13.46 2.98 -0.89
CA TYR A 16 -12.91 4.06 -0.07
C TYR A 16 -11.39 3.98 0.03
N LEU A 17 -10.86 2.80 0.41
CA LEU A 17 -9.42 2.60 0.59
C LEU A 17 -8.68 2.82 -0.72
N ARG A 18 -9.13 2.24 -1.84
CA ARG A 18 -8.48 2.46 -3.15
C ARG A 18 -8.39 3.94 -3.50
N LYS A 19 -9.47 4.70 -3.29
CA LYS A 19 -9.49 6.15 -3.55
C LYS A 19 -8.52 6.89 -2.62
N LYS A 20 -8.47 6.53 -1.34
CA LYS A 20 -7.55 7.14 -0.37
C LYS A 20 -6.10 6.81 -0.67
N MET A 21 -5.77 5.54 -0.87
CA MET A 21 -4.44 5.07 -1.26
C MET A 21 -3.95 5.72 -2.56
N TRP A 22 -4.83 5.93 -3.55
CA TRP A 22 -4.47 6.65 -4.77
C TRP A 22 -4.08 8.11 -4.52
N ASN A 23 -4.77 8.79 -3.59
CA ASN A 23 -4.56 10.21 -3.33
C ASN A 23 -3.43 10.50 -2.33
N GLU A 24 -3.25 9.62 -1.34
CA GLU A 24 -2.39 9.84 -0.17
C GLU A 24 -1.22 8.86 -0.12
N GLY A 25 -1.20 7.84 -0.98
CA GLY A 25 -0.18 6.80 -0.97
C GLY A 25 1.13 7.22 -1.63
N PHE A 26 2.21 6.60 -1.17
CA PHE A 26 3.57 6.78 -1.67
C PHE A 26 4.12 5.45 -2.17
N ILE A 27 4.79 5.48 -3.32
CA ILE A 27 5.68 4.38 -3.71
C ILE A 27 7.01 4.63 -3.04
N GLN A 28 7.44 3.67 -2.24
CA GLN A 28 8.78 3.59 -1.67
C GLN A 28 9.57 2.50 -2.39
N ALA A 29 10.85 2.76 -2.65
CA ALA A 29 11.78 1.79 -3.20
C ALA A 29 12.99 1.66 -2.28
N GLU A 30 13.42 0.41 -2.10
CA GLU A 30 14.63 0.04 -1.37
C GLU A 30 15.49 -0.86 -2.26
N LEU A 31 16.82 -0.79 -2.15
CA LEU A 31 17.70 -1.73 -2.83
C LEU A 31 17.50 -3.16 -2.30
N SER A 32 17.58 -4.12 -3.20
CA SER A 32 17.44 -5.55 -2.92
C SER A 32 18.32 -6.35 -3.87
N GLY A 33 18.57 -7.63 -3.57
CA GLY A 33 19.29 -8.53 -4.50
C GLY A 33 20.80 -8.32 -4.54
N GLU A 34 21.42 -8.67 -5.67
CA GLU A 34 22.88 -8.64 -5.86
C GLU A 34 23.40 -7.24 -6.24
N GLU A 35 24.64 -6.93 -5.84
CA GLU A 35 25.25 -5.61 -6.06
C GLU A 35 25.33 -5.22 -7.54
N GLU A 36 25.59 -6.18 -8.44
CA GLU A 36 25.68 -5.93 -9.89
C GLU A 36 24.36 -5.38 -10.46
N GLU A 37 23.24 -5.95 -10.03
CA GLU A 37 21.90 -5.54 -10.46
C GLU A 37 21.51 -4.19 -9.83
N GLN A 38 21.95 -3.94 -8.58
CA GLN A 38 21.68 -2.69 -7.86
C GLN A 38 22.38 -1.47 -8.46
N GLN A 39 23.55 -1.62 -9.09
CA GLN A 39 24.32 -0.47 -9.60
C GLN A 39 23.51 0.43 -10.55
N GLN A 40 22.61 -0.17 -11.34
CA GLN A 40 21.74 0.57 -12.27
C GLN A 40 20.62 1.35 -11.56
N PHE A 41 20.29 1.02 -10.31
CA PHE A 41 19.14 1.55 -9.58
C PHE A 41 19.53 2.32 -8.31
N LEU A 42 20.80 2.65 -8.11
CA LEU A 42 21.29 3.39 -6.93
C LEU A 42 20.55 4.71 -6.67
N GLN A 43 20.11 5.40 -7.73
CA GLN A 43 19.31 6.63 -7.61
C GLN A 43 17.93 6.42 -6.95
N TYR A 44 17.50 5.17 -6.80
CA TYR A 44 16.23 4.77 -6.19
C TYR A 44 16.37 4.16 -4.79
N ALA A 45 17.57 4.15 -4.20
CA ALA A 45 17.86 3.44 -2.96
C ALA A 45 17.02 3.90 -1.74
N GLU A 46 16.72 5.18 -1.66
CA GLU A 46 15.86 5.78 -0.63
C GLU A 46 14.76 6.64 -1.29
N TYR A 47 14.11 6.06 -2.29
CA TYR A 47 13.15 6.79 -3.10
C TYR A 47 11.74 6.72 -2.51
N ALA A 48 11.08 7.86 -2.34
CA ALA A 48 9.67 7.93 -1.99
C ALA A 48 8.97 9.03 -2.80
N GLU A 49 7.88 8.68 -3.49
CA GLU A 49 7.08 9.66 -4.25
C GLU A 49 5.57 9.39 -4.14
N PRO A 50 4.72 10.44 -4.10
CA PRO A 50 3.27 10.25 -4.17
C PRO A 50 2.84 9.50 -5.44
N VAL A 51 2.05 8.44 -5.27
CA VAL A 51 1.55 7.58 -6.37
C VAL A 51 0.89 8.41 -7.47
N ARG A 52 0.06 9.38 -7.08
CA ARG A 52 -0.71 10.22 -8.00
C ARG A 52 0.15 11.13 -8.89
N GLN A 53 1.36 11.47 -8.44
CA GLN A 53 2.22 12.46 -9.10
C GLN A 53 3.43 11.81 -9.79
N MET A 54 3.63 10.51 -9.60
CA MET A 54 4.74 9.76 -10.18
C MET A 54 4.63 9.74 -11.71
N PRO A 55 5.61 10.27 -12.46
CA PRO A 55 5.57 10.30 -13.91
C PRO A 55 5.85 8.91 -14.48
N SER A 56 5.32 8.64 -15.68
CA SER A 56 5.37 7.34 -16.34
C SER A 56 6.77 6.75 -16.46
N HIS A 57 7.78 7.55 -16.82
CA HIS A 57 9.16 7.07 -16.96
C HIS A 57 9.76 6.58 -15.63
N ARG A 58 9.36 7.17 -14.49
CA ARG A 58 9.81 6.71 -13.17
C ARG A 58 9.09 5.44 -12.76
N ILE A 59 7.79 5.32 -13.04
CA ILE A 59 7.04 4.07 -12.83
C ILE A 59 7.70 2.92 -13.60
N LEU A 60 8.06 3.14 -14.88
CA LEU A 60 8.74 2.14 -15.68
C LEU A 60 10.12 1.75 -15.12
N ALA A 61 10.89 2.73 -14.62
CA ALA A 61 12.20 2.49 -14.06
C ALA A 61 12.14 1.64 -12.78
N VAL A 62 11.26 1.99 -11.83
CA VAL A 62 11.14 1.24 -10.57
C VAL A 62 10.56 -0.15 -10.80
N ASN A 63 9.55 -0.30 -11.68
CA ASN A 63 8.98 -1.61 -12.03
C ASN A 63 10.01 -2.53 -12.70
N ARG A 64 10.89 -1.95 -13.53
CA ARG A 64 12.00 -2.70 -14.13
C ARG A 64 12.99 -3.16 -13.05
N GLY A 65 13.36 -2.28 -12.11
CA GLY A 65 14.24 -2.64 -11.00
C GLY A 65 13.66 -3.73 -10.12
N GLU A 66 12.35 -3.67 -9.83
CA GLU A 66 11.65 -4.70 -9.07
C GLU A 66 11.65 -6.05 -9.79
N LYS A 67 11.35 -6.04 -11.10
CA LYS A 67 11.35 -7.26 -11.93
C LYS A 67 12.73 -7.92 -12.02
N LEU A 68 13.79 -7.12 -11.95
CA LEU A 68 15.18 -7.59 -11.94
C LEU A 68 15.66 -7.98 -10.54
N GLY A 69 14.86 -7.82 -9.48
CA GLY A 69 15.26 -8.12 -8.11
C GLY A 69 16.15 -7.06 -7.43
N ALA A 70 16.58 -6.04 -8.18
CA ALA A 70 17.42 -4.94 -7.71
C ALA A 70 16.70 -3.96 -6.77
N LEU A 71 15.37 -3.89 -6.86
CA LEU A 71 14.53 -3.05 -6.02
C LEU A 71 13.44 -3.86 -5.34
N LYS A 72 13.08 -3.46 -4.12
CA LYS A 72 11.85 -3.84 -3.46
C LYS A 72 10.94 -2.63 -3.39
N LEU A 73 9.73 -2.73 -3.90
CA LEU A 73 8.76 -1.65 -3.87
C LEU A 73 7.71 -1.87 -2.77
N ALA A 74 7.29 -0.77 -2.15
CA ALA A 74 6.21 -0.76 -1.18
C ALA A 74 5.26 0.41 -1.45
N LEU A 75 3.96 0.14 -1.40
CA LEU A 75 2.95 1.20 -1.33
C LEU A 75 2.70 1.52 0.14
N THR A 76 3.18 2.68 0.58
CA THR A 76 2.97 3.15 1.95
C THR A 76 1.83 4.16 2.03
N VAL A 77 1.08 4.05 3.10
CA VAL A 77 -0.14 4.82 3.35
C VAL A 77 -0.31 5.03 4.85
N PRO A 78 -1.06 6.05 5.29
CA PRO A 78 -1.34 6.27 6.71
C PRO A 78 -2.38 5.25 7.22
N GLY A 79 -1.96 3.99 7.37
CA GLY A 79 -2.80 2.82 7.63
C GLY A 79 -3.67 2.94 8.88
N ASP A 80 -3.15 3.55 9.95
CA ASP A 80 -3.91 3.74 11.20
C ASP A 80 -5.19 4.55 10.99
N THR A 81 -5.13 5.56 10.12
CA THR A 81 -6.29 6.39 9.75
C THR A 81 -7.36 5.58 9.04
N TYR A 82 -6.93 4.63 8.20
CA TYR A 82 -7.82 3.76 7.44
C TYR A 82 -8.48 2.72 8.35
N ILE A 83 -7.71 2.14 9.27
CA ILE A 83 -8.20 1.21 10.28
C ILE A 83 -9.23 1.92 11.18
N ALA A 84 -8.93 3.13 11.66
CA ALA A 84 -9.87 3.92 12.46
C ALA A 84 -11.20 4.18 11.72
N TYR A 85 -11.13 4.53 10.43
CA TYR A 85 -12.32 4.69 9.59
C TYR A 85 -13.14 3.39 9.48
N MET A 86 -12.47 2.26 9.23
CA MET A 86 -13.14 0.96 9.11
C MET A 86 -13.81 0.55 10.42
N LEU A 87 -13.13 0.73 11.56
CA LEU A 87 -13.67 0.44 12.89
C LEU A 87 -14.89 1.32 13.23
N GLN A 88 -14.90 2.59 12.81
CA GLN A 88 -16.05 3.46 13.00
C GLN A 88 -17.27 3.01 12.17
N LYS A 89 -17.02 2.44 10.99
CA LYS A 89 -18.06 2.04 10.03
C LYS A 89 -18.55 0.61 10.22
N LEU A 90 -17.80 -0.22 10.95
CA LEU A 90 -18.23 -1.56 11.30
C LEU A 90 -19.45 -1.48 12.23
N GLU A 91 -20.57 -2.02 11.78
CA GLU A 91 -21.77 -2.13 12.61
C GLU A 91 -21.50 -3.11 13.75
N LYS A 92 -21.45 -2.58 14.98
CA LYS A 92 -21.44 -3.40 16.17
C LYS A 92 -22.85 -3.90 16.41
N ASN A 93 -23.02 -5.21 16.61
CA ASN A 93 -24.30 -5.74 17.06
C ASN A 93 -24.46 -5.47 18.57
N PRO A 94 -25.28 -4.50 19.00
CA PRO A 94 -25.40 -4.12 20.40
C PRO A 94 -26.10 -5.19 21.25
N LYS A 95 -26.71 -6.20 20.61
CA LYS A 95 -27.34 -7.35 21.26
C LYS A 95 -26.42 -8.56 21.35
N SER A 96 -25.18 -8.43 20.89
CA SER A 96 -24.19 -9.50 21.02
C SER A 96 -23.86 -9.73 22.49
N ILE A 97 -23.76 -10.99 22.91
CA ILE A 97 -23.25 -11.38 24.24
C ILE A 97 -21.78 -10.98 24.46
N PHE A 98 -21.11 -10.52 23.40
CA PHE A 98 -19.73 -10.03 23.39
C PHE A 98 -19.64 -8.51 23.21
N ALA A 99 -20.77 -7.79 23.28
CA ALA A 99 -20.79 -6.34 23.23
C ALA A 99 -20.67 -5.76 24.65
N GLU A 100 -19.46 -5.82 25.21
CA GLU A 100 -19.03 -5.01 26.36
C GLU A 100 -17.88 -4.08 25.96
#